data_AF-A0A835WPU6-F1
#
_entry.id   AF-A0A835WPU6-F1
#
_cell.length_a   1.000
_cell.length_b   1.000
_cell.length_c   1.000
_cell.angle_alpha   90.00
_cell.angle_beta   90.00
_cell.angle_gamma   90.00
#
_symmetry.space_group_name_H-M   'P 1'
#
loop_
_entity.id
_entity.type
_entity.pdbx_description
1 polymer ?
#
loop_
_entity_poly.entity_id
_entity_poly.type
_entity_poly.pdbx_seq_one_letter_code
_entity_poly.pdbx_strand_id
1 'polypeptide(L)'
;MAADTTVLTMHQPWASLLVYGLKRIEGRTWDSAHRGRLWIHAAAKEMDPADLQELQAYYTQVHALDGNTPQFPPAYPTSALLGCVDVVDVLPQAAVEHWPGLPDSCRMEATSPFCFLCENPKRLVVPQPLKGEHKLWQLPKAMLKVALQGLREPPGLAPFTWRAFGDPRAMLSPAPNTCGPEGGSRAKGGASNAHGAAVATAKAAGSDLERPSGSGAGQEKSAARVQATSLAGDVEAPPTAEVLEKRIRAVRKKLRQVADLQAAVGSAAAGQAGLTAEQRDKLTRVAEWEAELAALEQQLATVTGMGR
;
A
#
# COMPACT_ATOMS: atom_id res chain seq x y z
N MET A 1 26.89 16.05 -12.45
CA MET A 1 26.20 14.87 -11.87
C MET A 1 25.85 13.92 -13.00
N ALA A 2 25.82 12.61 -12.76
CA ALA A 2 25.14 11.70 -13.70
C ALA A 2 23.65 12.06 -13.72
N ALA A 3 23.00 11.94 -14.88
CA ALA A 3 21.55 12.13 -14.96
C ALA A 3 20.86 10.81 -14.57
N ASP A 4 19.88 10.88 -13.68
CA ASP A 4 19.15 9.71 -13.20
C ASP A 4 18.44 9.01 -14.37
N THR A 5 18.91 7.79 -14.68
CA THR A 5 18.36 6.91 -15.72
C THR A 5 17.53 5.76 -15.16
N THR A 6 17.39 5.62 -13.85
CA THR A 6 16.68 4.48 -13.24
C THR A 6 15.20 4.48 -13.65
N VAL A 7 14.73 3.36 -14.17
CA VAL A 7 13.35 3.12 -14.59
C VAL A 7 12.75 1.98 -13.76
N LEU A 8 11.47 2.10 -13.42
CA LEU A 8 10.65 1.00 -12.92
C LEU A 8 9.52 0.70 -13.92
N THR A 9 9.40 -0.56 -14.32
CA THR A 9 8.23 -1.06 -15.05
C THR A 9 7.15 -1.51 -14.08
N MET A 10 5.91 -1.08 -14.33
CA MET A 10 4.72 -1.42 -13.53
C MET A 10 3.47 -1.55 -14.41
N HIS A 11 2.45 -2.24 -13.91
CA HIS A 11 1.22 -2.45 -14.67
C HIS A 11 0.34 -1.18 -14.71
N GLN A 12 -0.48 -1.06 -15.76
CA GLN A 12 -1.62 -0.16 -15.72
C GLN A 12 -2.69 -0.73 -14.77
N PRO A 13 -3.47 0.14 -14.08
CA PRO A 13 -3.52 1.60 -14.23
C PRO A 13 -2.49 2.34 -13.39
N TRP A 14 -1.82 1.65 -12.45
CA TRP A 14 -0.93 2.27 -11.46
C TRP A 14 0.19 3.09 -12.10
N ALA A 15 0.73 2.66 -13.25
CA ALA A 15 1.75 3.40 -14.00
C ALA A 15 1.29 4.83 -14.35
N SER A 16 0.10 4.98 -14.94
CA SER A 16 -0.45 6.31 -15.24
C SER A 16 -0.81 7.08 -13.96
N LEU A 17 -1.36 6.43 -12.93
CA LEU A 17 -1.75 7.11 -11.70
C LEU A 17 -0.57 7.70 -10.93
N LEU A 18 0.60 7.03 -10.94
CA LEU A 18 1.81 7.51 -10.28
C LEU A 18 2.34 8.78 -10.96
N VAL A 19 2.44 8.82 -12.30
CA VAL A 19 2.91 10.02 -13.04
C VAL A 19 1.87 11.14 -13.15
N TYR A 20 0.62 10.89 -12.74
CA TYR A 20 -0.40 11.92 -12.55
C TYR A 20 -0.53 12.37 -11.07
N GLY A 21 0.21 11.77 -10.13
CA GLY A 21 0.15 12.12 -8.71
C GLY A 21 -1.09 11.63 -7.96
N LEU A 22 -1.94 10.82 -8.60
CA LEU A 22 -3.10 10.21 -7.96
C LEU A 22 -2.70 9.03 -7.07
N LYS A 23 -1.58 8.38 -7.40
CA LYS A 23 -0.90 7.41 -6.54
C LYS A 23 0.38 8.04 -6.00
N ARG A 24 0.59 7.97 -4.68
CA ARG A 24 1.72 8.58 -3.95
C ARG A 24 2.69 7.53 -3.41
N ILE A 25 2.24 6.31 -3.12
CA ILE A 25 3.10 5.18 -2.73
C ILE A 25 3.12 4.14 -3.84
N GLU A 26 4.30 3.73 -4.30
CA GLU A 26 4.45 2.50 -5.11
C GLU A 26 4.77 1.29 -4.22
N GLY A 27 4.08 0.17 -4.44
CA GLY A 27 4.12 -1.00 -3.56
C GLY A 27 4.93 -2.15 -4.15
N ARG A 28 5.91 -2.68 -3.40
CA ARG A 28 6.74 -3.81 -3.83
C ARG A 28 7.02 -4.83 -2.72
N THR A 29 7.42 -6.03 -3.15
CA THR A 29 7.84 -7.15 -2.30
C THR A 29 9.36 -7.17 -2.04
N TRP A 30 10.08 -6.14 -2.48
CA TRP A 30 11.53 -6.00 -2.36
C TRP A 30 11.90 -4.55 -2.02
N ASP A 31 12.90 -4.39 -1.17
CA ASP A 31 13.46 -3.10 -0.79
C ASP A 31 14.41 -2.53 -1.87
N SER A 32 14.67 -1.23 -1.83
CA SER A 32 15.67 -0.58 -2.66
C SER A 32 16.31 0.60 -1.94
N ALA A 33 17.62 0.79 -2.15
CA ALA A 33 18.34 2.01 -1.78
C ALA A 33 18.18 3.17 -2.79
N HIS A 34 17.37 3.01 -3.85
CA HIS A 34 17.15 4.07 -4.86
C HIS A 34 16.40 5.27 -4.26
N ARG A 35 16.96 6.47 -4.43
CA ARG A 35 16.39 7.75 -3.97
C ARG A 35 16.62 8.78 -5.09
N GLY A 36 15.79 9.82 -5.17
CA GLY A 36 15.78 10.73 -6.32
C GLY A 36 14.98 10.15 -7.49
N ARG A 37 15.26 10.59 -8.73
CA ARG A 37 14.32 10.37 -9.84
C ARG A 37 14.17 8.91 -10.23
N LEU A 38 12.92 8.50 -10.38
CA LEU A 38 12.52 7.21 -10.92
C LEU A 38 11.62 7.42 -12.14
N TRP A 39 12.09 6.98 -13.30
CA TRP A 39 11.29 6.96 -14.53
C TRP A 39 10.26 5.82 -14.46
N ILE A 40 9.06 6.07 -14.99
CA ILE A 40 7.93 5.14 -14.91
C ILE A 40 7.57 4.63 -16.30
N HIS A 41 7.56 3.30 -16.42
CA HIS A 41 7.24 2.58 -17.65
C HIS A 41 6.02 1.69 -17.45
N ALA A 42 5.06 1.77 -18.38
CA ALA A 42 3.89 0.91 -18.41
C ALA A 42 4.23 -0.44 -19.05
N ALA A 43 4.01 -1.51 -18.30
CA ALA A 43 4.12 -2.88 -18.79
C ALA A 43 3.20 -3.15 -20.00
N ALA A 44 3.50 -4.19 -20.78
CA ALA A 44 2.75 -4.54 -21.98
C ALA A 44 1.34 -5.09 -21.72
N LYS A 45 1.08 -5.63 -20.53
CA LYS A 45 -0.20 -6.25 -20.18
C LYS A 45 -1.32 -5.21 -20.09
N GLU A 46 -2.37 -5.43 -20.88
CA GLU A 46 -3.64 -4.69 -20.81
C GLU A 46 -4.43 -5.00 -19.53
N MET A 47 -5.35 -4.10 -19.22
CA MET A 47 -6.14 -4.04 -18.00
C MET A 47 -7.61 -4.29 -18.33
N ASP A 48 -8.32 -5.05 -17.48
CA ASP A 48 -9.75 -5.25 -17.65
C ASP A 48 -10.51 -3.94 -17.31
N PRO A 49 -11.48 -3.48 -18.11
CA PRO A 49 -12.25 -2.27 -17.80
C PRO A 49 -12.95 -2.32 -16.43
N ALA A 50 -13.31 -3.51 -15.93
CA ALA A 50 -13.88 -3.65 -14.59
C ALA A 50 -12.81 -3.45 -13.48
N ASP A 51 -11.59 -3.95 -13.68
CA ASP A 51 -10.46 -3.68 -12.77
C ASP A 51 -10.16 -2.16 -12.72
N LEU A 52 -10.27 -1.46 -13.86
CA LEU A 52 -10.09 0.00 -13.92
C LEU A 52 -11.18 0.72 -13.11
N GLN A 53 -12.45 0.35 -13.29
CA GLN A 53 -13.57 1.04 -12.63
C GLN A 53 -13.54 0.86 -11.10
N GLU A 54 -13.30 -0.36 -10.60
CA GLU A 54 -13.14 -0.64 -9.16
C GLU A 54 -12.00 0.20 -8.56
N LEU A 55 -10.90 0.34 -9.31
CA LEU A 55 -9.72 1.07 -8.87
C LEU A 55 -9.89 2.61 -8.97
N GLN A 56 -10.60 3.13 -9.97
CA GLN A 56 -10.98 4.55 -10.04
C GLN A 56 -11.92 4.93 -8.89
N ALA A 57 -12.87 4.06 -8.53
CA ALA A 57 -13.72 4.27 -7.36
C ALA A 57 -12.89 4.33 -6.06
N TYR A 58 -11.94 3.40 -5.87
CA TYR A 58 -11.03 3.40 -4.73
C TYR A 58 -10.18 4.69 -4.65
N TYR A 59 -9.53 5.13 -5.73
CA TYR A 59 -8.76 6.39 -5.68
C TYR A 59 -9.65 7.64 -5.52
N THR A 60 -10.92 7.59 -5.94
CA THR A 60 -11.90 8.64 -5.64
C THR A 60 -12.18 8.72 -4.14
N GLN A 61 -12.38 7.58 -3.46
CA GLN A 61 -12.55 7.53 -2.01
C GLN A 61 -11.29 8.02 -1.27
N VAL A 62 -10.11 7.56 -1.69
CA VAL A 62 -8.82 7.95 -1.09
C VAL A 62 -8.58 9.47 -1.17
N HIS A 63 -8.87 10.11 -2.30
CA HIS A 63 -8.69 11.57 -2.46
C HIS A 63 -9.81 12.38 -1.80
N ALA A 64 -11.03 11.82 -1.66
CA ALA A 64 -12.12 12.45 -0.94
C ALA A 64 -11.82 12.64 0.56
N LEU A 65 -10.99 11.77 1.17
CA LEU A 65 -10.48 11.97 2.54
C LEU A 65 -9.61 13.24 2.66
N ASP A 66 -8.90 13.61 1.60
CA ASP A 66 -8.13 14.85 1.50
C ASP A 66 -9.00 16.06 1.08
N GLY A 67 -10.32 15.87 0.93
CA GLY A 67 -11.26 16.89 0.40
C GLY A 67 -11.16 17.12 -1.11
N ASN A 68 -10.48 16.24 -1.86
CA ASN A 68 -10.15 16.44 -3.28
C ASN A 68 -10.97 15.52 -4.21
N THR A 69 -11.32 16.04 -5.39
CA THR A 69 -11.88 15.25 -6.49
C THR A 69 -10.80 14.98 -7.55
N PRO A 70 -10.35 13.72 -7.73
CA PRO A 70 -9.20 13.41 -8.59
C PRO A 70 -9.53 13.51 -10.09
N GLN A 71 -8.63 14.11 -10.87
CA GLN A 71 -8.72 14.13 -12.33
C GLN A 71 -7.96 12.96 -12.94
N PHE A 72 -8.67 11.90 -13.32
CA PHE A 72 -8.06 10.68 -13.86
C PHE A 72 -7.38 10.88 -15.23
N PRO A 73 -6.30 10.13 -15.52
CA PRO A 73 -5.67 10.10 -16.84
C PRO A 73 -6.69 9.77 -17.96
N PRO A 74 -6.69 10.51 -19.09
CA PRO A 74 -7.60 10.23 -20.20
C PRO A 74 -7.24 8.96 -20.99
N ALA A 75 -6.07 8.35 -20.74
CA ALA A 75 -5.63 7.13 -21.37
C ALA A 75 -4.62 6.36 -20.49
N TYR A 76 -4.57 5.04 -20.68
CA TYR A 76 -3.69 4.11 -19.97
C TYR A 76 -2.80 3.31 -20.95
N PRO A 77 -1.87 3.98 -21.66
CA PRO A 77 -1.04 3.33 -22.68
C PRO A 77 -0.12 2.26 -22.07
N THR A 78 0.08 1.17 -22.80
CA THR A 78 0.98 0.05 -22.46
C THR A 78 2.29 0.13 -23.25
N SER A 79 3.31 -0.63 -22.84
CA SER A 79 4.63 -0.72 -23.51
C SER A 79 5.30 0.64 -23.78
N ALA A 80 5.14 1.60 -22.86
CA ALA A 80 5.58 2.98 -23.05
C ALA A 80 6.20 3.59 -21.78
N LEU A 81 7.22 4.42 -21.96
CA LEU A 81 7.69 5.35 -20.94
C LEU A 81 6.64 6.46 -20.78
N LEU A 82 6.16 6.68 -19.54
CA LEU A 82 5.05 7.61 -19.26
C LEU A 82 5.52 8.94 -18.66
N GLY A 83 6.66 8.96 -17.98
CA GLY A 83 7.06 10.08 -17.14
C GLY A 83 8.04 9.66 -16.05
N CYS A 84 8.12 10.44 -14.98
CA CYS A 84 8.90 10.14 -13.79
C CYS A 84 8.22 10.65 -12.53
N VAL A 85 8.68 10.15 -11.39
CA VAL A 85 8.46 10.67 -10.03
C VAL A 85 9.82 10.80 -9.35
N ASP A 86 9.90 11.53 -8.24
CA ASP A 86 11.09 11.49 -7.37
C ASP A 86 10.77 10.61 -6.15
N VAL A 87 11.63 9.63 -5.84
CA VAL A 87 11.50 8.73 -4.68
C VAL A 87 12.20 9.35 -3.48
N VAL A 88 11.43 9.70 -2.45
CA VAL A 88 11.91 10.38 -1.23
C VAL A 88 12.56 9.39 -0.28
N ASP A 89 11.85 8.30 0.03
CA ASP A 89 12.37 7.16 0.78
C ASP A 89 11.65 5.86 0.37
N VAL A 90 12.14 4.72 0.87
CA VAL A 90 11.48 3.42 0.77
C VAL A 90 11.36 2.88 2.19
N LEU A 91 10.12 2.69 2.66
CA LEU A 91 9.83 2.30 4.03
C LEU A 91 9.12 0.94 4.10
N PRO A 92 9.30 0.15 5.17
CA PRO A 92 8.43 -0.98 5.46
C PRO A 92 6.97 -0.53 5.65
N GLN A 93 6.01 -1.37 5.27
CA GLN A 93 4.56 -1.09 5.39
C GLN A 93 4.18 -0.55 6.77
N ALA A 94 4.62 -1.23 7.84
CA ALA A 94 4.33 -0.87 9.22
C ALA A 94 4.85 0.53 9.62
N ALA A 95 5.96 0.99 9.03
CA ALA A 95 6.51 2.32 9.31
C ALA A 95 5.64 3.44 8.71
N VAL A 96 4.98 3.19 7.56
CA VAL A 96 3.99 4.11 6.98
C VAL A 96 2.69 4.06 7.78
N GLU A 97 2.23 2.85 8.12
CA GLU A 97 1.01 2.61 8.90
C GLU A 97 1.04 3.33 10.26
N HIS A 98 2.19 3.33 10.95
CA HIS A 98 2.36 3.94 12.27
C HIS A 98 2.90 5.39 12.25
N TRP A 99 3.12 5.99 11.07
CA TRP A 99 3.67 7.35 10.95
C TRP A 99 2.75 8.39 11.64
N PRO A 100 3.20 9.09 12.70
CA PRO A 100 2.37 10.09 13.39
C PRO A 100 2.00 11.27 12.49
N GLY A 101 0.71 11.60 12.39
CA GLY A 101 0.23 12.78 11.63
C GLY A 101 0.16 12.61 10.10
N LEU A 102 0.56 11.47 9.55
CA LEU A 102 0.33 11.16 8.13
C LEU A 102 -1.18 11.02 7.83
N PRO A 103 -1.73 11.57 6.72
CA PRO A 103 -3.13 11.39 6.36
C PRO A 103 -3.48 9.93 6.04
N ASP A 104 -4.69 9.50 6.40
CA ASP A 104 -5.14 8.12 6.17
C ASP A 104 -5.28 7.80 4.68
N SER A 105 -5.55 8.81 3.83
CA SER A 105 -5.45 8.72 2.37
C SER A 105 -4.10 8.20 1.88
N CYS A 106 -3.01 8.53 2.58
CA CYS A 106 -1.66 8.05 2.28
C CYS A 106 -1.41 6.67 2.90
N ARG A 107 -1.92 6.40 4.11
CA ARG A 107 -1.84 5.05 4.74
C ARG A 107 -2.55 3.99 3.91
N MET A 108 -3.73 4.30 3.36
CA MET A 108 -4.54 3.37 2.56
C MET A 108 -3.81 2.84 1.32
N GLU A 109 -2.83 3.56 0.79
CA GLU A 109 -2.01 3.09 -0.34
C GLU A 109 -0.93 2.08 0.05
N ALA A 110 -0.55 2.02 1.34
CA ALA A 110 0.52 1.18 1.89
C ALA A 110 0.05 -0.27 2.07
N THR A 111 -0.15 -0.97 0.94
CA THR A 111 -0.68 -2.34 0.88
C THR A 111 0.39 -3.41 0.58
N SER A 112 1.67 -3.03 0.53
CA SER A 112 2.79 -3.91 0.16
C SER A 112 3.95 -3.81 1.17
N PRO A 113 4.74 -4.88 1.37
CA PRO A 113 5.78 -4.94 2.40
C PRO A 113 6.78 -3.78 2.35
N PHE A 114 7.14 -3.30 1.15
CA PHE A 114 7.98 -2.12 0.93
C PHE A 114 7.21 -1.07 0.14
N CYS A 115 7.19 0.15 0.68
CA CYS A 115 6.44 1.30 0.21
C CYS A 115 7.42 2.37 -0.28
N PHE A 116 7.49 2.55 -1.60
CA PHE A 116 8.29 3.57 -2.27
C PHE A 116 7.52 4.88 -2.23
N LEU A 117 8.02 5.87 -1.48
CA LEU A 117 7.37 7.16 -1.29
C LEU A 117 7.69 8.08 -2.45
N CYS A 118 6.69 8.39 -3.29
CA CYS A 118 6.85 9.16 -4.51
C CYS A 118 6.27 10.58 -4.36
N GLU A 119 7.00 11.57 -4.85
CA GLU A 119 6.53 12.96 -5.01
C GLU A 119 7.00 13.53 -6.36
N ASN A 120 6.76 14.83 -6.60
CA ASN A 120 7.13 15.55 -7.84
C ASN A 120 6.77 14.82 -9.16
N PRO A 121 5.56 14.27 -9.33
CA PRO A 121 5.21 13.50 -10.51
C PRO A 121 5.20 14.39 -11.76
N LYS A 122 5.81 13.92 -12.84
CA LYS A 122 5.89 14.61 -14.13
C LYS A 122 5.63 13.61 -15.26
N ARG A 123 4.60 13.86 -16.05
CA ARG A 123 4.19 13.03 -17.18
C ARG A 123 4.82 13.53 -18.48
N LEU A 124 5.01 12.64 -19.44
CA LEU A 124 5.29 13.01 -20.82
C LEU A 124 3.98 13.44 -21.49
N VAL A 125 4.03 14.49 -22.31
CA VAL A 125 2.88 14.89 -23.14
C VAL A 125 2.55 13.82 -24.18
N VAL A 126 3.59 13.22 -24.76
CA VAL A 126 3.50 12.06 -25.66
C VAL A 126 4.30 10.91 -25.02
N PRO A 127 3.63 9.85 -24.53
CA PRO A 127 4.29 8.64 -24.05
C PRO A 127 5.23 8.08 -25.11
N GLN A 128 6.41 7.60 -24.72
CA GLN A 128 7.43 7.13 -25.67
C GLN A 128 7.39 5.60 -25.74
N PRO A 129 7.07 4.98 -26.91
CA PRO A 129 7.11 3.53 -27.07
C PRO A 129 8.49 2.97 -26.73
N LEU A 130 8.53 2.00 -25.82
CA LEU A 130 9.79 1.49 -25.27
C LEU A 130 9.57 0.09 -24.70
N LYS A 131 10.48 -0.86 -24.99
CA LYS A 131 10.46 -2.16 -24.33
C LYS A 131 10.86 -1.98 -22.86
N GLY A 132 10.04 -2.50 -21.94
CA GLY A 132 10.35 -2.52 -20.51
C GLY A 132 11.17 -3.74 -20.10
N GLU A 133 11.82 -3.64 -18.95
CA GLU A 133 12.60 -4.73 -18.34
C GLU A 133 12.15 -4.98 -16.88
N HIS A 134 12.71 -6.01 -16.24
CA HIS A 134 12.34 -6.41 -14.88
C HIS A 134 13.11 -5.62 -13.81
N LYS A 135 12.49 -5.45 -12.63
CA LYS A 135 13.03 -4.69 -11.48
C LYS A 135 13.33 -3.23 -11.87
N LEU A 136 14.43 -2.68 -11.34
CA LEU A 136 14.98 -1.38 -11.74
C LEU A 136 15.97 -1.57 -12.89
N TRP A 137 15.81 -0.81 -13.96
CA TRP A 137 16.62 -0.90 -15.18
C TRP A 137 17.00 0.49 -15.71
N GLN A 138 17.95 0.59 -16.64
CA GLN A 138 18.54 1.88 -17.04
C GLN A 138 17.99 2.40 -18.38
N LEU A 139 17.42 3.61 -18.36
CA LEU A 139 16.89 4.29 -19.53
C LEU A 139 18.00 4.58 -20.56
N PRO A 140 17.82 4.20 -21.85
CA PRO A 140 18.77 4.53 -22.91
C PRO A 140 19.00 6.04 -23.01
N LYS A 141 20.28 6.47 -23.07
CA LYS A 141 20.65 7.91 -23.07
C LYS A 141 19.99 8.73 -24.19
N ALA A 142 19.72 8.12 -25.34
CA ALA A 142 18.98 8.75 -26.44
C ALA A 142 17.52 9.05 -26.05
N MET A 143 16.84 8.10 -25.41
CA MET A 143 15.48 8.25 -24.92
C MET A 143 15.40 9.28 -23.77
N LEU A 144 16.37 9.26 -22.85
CA LEU A 144 16.46 10.24 -21.76
C LEU A 144 16.43 11.69 -22.28
N LYS A 145 17.19 12.00 -23.35
CA LYS A 145 17.25 13.34 -23.93
C LYS A 145 15.88 13.82 -24.43
N VAL A 146 15.14 12.94 -25.11
CA VAL A 146 13.79 13.24 -25.63
C VAL A 146 12.78 13.36 -24.49
N ALA A 147 12.81 12.40 -23.55
CA ALA A 147 11.90 12.36 -22.42
C ALA A 147 12.01 13.62 -21.55
N LEU A 148 13.23 14.07 -21.22
CA LEU A 148 13.45 15.31 -20.45
C LEU A 148 12.82 16.56 -21.10
N GLN A 149 12.75 16.63 -22.43
CA GLN A 149 12.10 17.74 -23.15
C GLN A 149 10.56 17.63 -23.12
N GLY A 150 10.03 16.41 -23.06
CA GLY A 150 8.60 16.11 -23.04
C GLY A 150 7.92 16.14 -21.66
N LEU A 151 8.68 16.18 -20.56
CA LEU A 151 8.14 16.21 -19.19
C LEU A 151 7.32 17.48 -18.91
N ARG A 152 6.12 17.32 -18.37
CA ARG A 152 5.25 18.38 -17.85
C ARG A 152 4.60 17.91 -16.55
N GLU A 153 4.18 18.86 -15.72
CA GLU A 153 3.38 18.55 -14.54
C GLU A 153 1.97 18.07 -14.93
N PRO A 154 1.35 17.16 -14.16
CA PRO A 154 -0.01 16.71 -14.41
C PRO A 154 -1.02 17.82 -14.06
N PRO A 155 -2.16 17.91 -14.78
CA PRO A 155 -3.18 18.91 -14.51
C PRO A 155 -3.87 18.65 -13.16
N GLY A 156 -4.25 19.73 -12.47
CA GLY A 156 -5.07 19.66 -11.26
C GLY A 156 -4.38 19.16 -9.99
N LEU A 157 -3.08 18.82 -10.04
CA LEU A 157 -2.35 18.33 -8.87
C LEU A 157 -1.92 19.49 -7.95
N ALA A 158 -2.36 19.46 -6.69
CA ALA A 158 -1.86 20.36 -5.66
C ALA A 158 -0.40 20.01 -5.25
N PRO A 159 0.43 20.98 -4.85
CA PRO A 159 1.78 20.70 -4.34
C PRO A 159 1.75 19.75 -3.14
N PHE A 160 2.46 18.63 -3.24
CA PHE A 160 2.56 17.60 -2.22
C PHE A 160 4.03 17.23 -1.98
N THR A 161 4.42 17.09 -0.72
CA THR A 161 5.70 16.49 -0.34
C THR A 161 5.56 15.66 0.93
N TRP A 162 6.23 14.51 0.98
CA TRP A 162 6.26 13.65 2.16
C TRP A 162 6.85 14.36 3.38
N ARG A 163 7.74 15.33 3.17
CA ARG A 163 8.40 16.09 4.24
C ARG A 163 7.48 17.03 5.01
N ALA A 164 6.27 17.28 4.52
CA ALA A 164 5.25 18.03 5.25
C ALA A 164 4.78 17.30 6.53
N PHE A 165 4.95 15.98 6.60
CA PHE A 165 4.54 15.12 7.72
C PHE A 165 5.72 14.68 8.61
N GLY A 166 6.91 15.28 8.40
CA GLY A 166 8.16 14.89 9.07
C GLY A 166 9.17 14.23 8.12
N ASP A 167 10.35 13.86 8.63
CA ASP A 167 11.34 13.11 7.85
C ASP A 167 10.91 11.64 7.71
N PRO A 168 10.68 11.12 6.48
CA PRO A 168 10.33 9.70 6.31
C PRO A 168 11.38 8.76 6.93
N ARG A 169 12.66 9.15 6.92
CA ARG A 169 13.75 8.32 7.42
C ARG A 169 13.71 8.15 8.94
N ALA A 170 13.07 9.09 9.67
CA ALA A 170 12.87 8.95 11.10
C ALA A 170 11.95 7.77 11.45
N MET A 171 10.99 7.43 10.56
CA MET A 171 10.06 6.31 10.75
C MET A 171 10.72 4.91 10.66
N LEU A 172 11.99 4.83 10.24
CA LEU A 172 12.80 3.61 10.27
C LEU A 172 13.43 3.34 11.65
N SER A 173 13.41 4.33 12.55
CA SER A 173 13.90 4.14 13.92
C SER A 173 12.85 3.40 14.75
N PRO A 174 13.23 2.48 15.66
CA PRO A 174 12.30 2.01 16.67
C PRO A 174 11.80 3.22 17.48
N ALA A 175 10.52 3.21 17.85
CA ALA A 175 9.96 4.24 18.71
C ALA A 175 10.83 4.40 19.98
N PRO A 176 11.10 5.62 20.46
CA PRO A 176 11.83 5.80 21.70
C PRO A 176 11.07 5.07 22.81
N ASN A 177 11.73 4.12 23.47
CA ASN A 177 11.14 3.36 24.57
C ASN A 177 10.49 4.34 25.55
N THR A 178 9.20 4.14 25.83
CA THR A 178 8.46 4.95 26.78
C THR A 178 9.19 4.98 28.12
N CYS A 179 9.29 6.16 28.74
CA CYS A 179 10.01 6.33 30.00
C CYS A 179 9.39 5.45 31.09
N GLY A 180 10.07 4.37 31.43
CA GLY A 180 9.86 3.70 32.72
C GLY A 180 10.22 4.67 33.85
N PRO A 181 9.52 4.61 35.00
CA PRO A 181 9.80 5.50 36.13
C PRO A 181 11.21 5.25 36.68
N GLU A 182 11.88 6.33 37.12
CA GLU A 182 13.26 6.26 37.61
C GLU A 182 13.39 5.35 38.85
N GLY A 183 14.34 4.41 38.80
CA GLY A 183 14.39 3.23 39.67
C GLY A 183 15.71 2.98 40.40
N GLY A 184 16.47 4.03 40.72
CA GLY A 184 17.54 3.99 41.73
C GLY A 184 18.82 3.19 41.41
N SER A 185 19.78 3.82 40.73
CA SER A 185 21.17 3.32 40.73
C SER A 185 21.91 3.74 42.02
N ARG A 186 22.62 2.80 42.67
CA ARG A 186 23.34 3.06 43.93
C ARG A 186 24.70 3.72 43.68
N ALA A 187 24.98 4.79 44.43
CA ALA A 187 26.22 5.54 44.29
C ALA A 187 27.46 4.83 44.87
N LYS A 188 28.56 4.89 44.12
CA LYS A 188 29.94 5.07 44.58
C LYS A 188 30.58 6.09 43.64
N GLY A 189 31.40 7.06 44.07
CA GLY A 189 31.85 7.36 45.43
C GLY A 189 33.26 7.94 45.37
N GLY A 190 33.40 9.26 45.49
CA GLY A 190 34.68 9.97 45.40
C GLY A 190 34.45 11.48 45.35
N ALA A 191 34.78 12.17 46.44
CA ALA A 191 34.49 13.60 46.60
C ALA A 191 35.69 14.48 46.23
N SER A 192 35.42 15.63 45.61
CA SER A 192 36.27 16.83 45.72
C SER A 192 35.73 17.74 46.83
N ASN A 193 36.50 18.77 47.22
CA ASN A 193 36.51 19.26 48.59
C ASN A 193 36.04 20.73 48.76
N ALA A 194 35.74 21.09 50.02
CA ALA A 194 35.75 22.42 50.63
C ALA A 194 34.53 23.38 50.50
N HIS A 195 33.88 23.58 51.66
CA HIS A 195 33.51 24.87 52.29
C HIS A 195 32.53 25.86 51.61
N GLY A 196 31.40 26.12 52.30
CA GLY A 196 30.52 27.30 52.09
C GLY A 196 29.34 27.32 53.08
N ALA A 197 29.15 28.43 53.81
CA ALA A 197 28.10 28.60 54.84
C ALA A 197 26.68 28.66 54.21
N ALA A 198 25.64 28.03 54.80
CA ALA A 198 24.69 28.59 55.81
C ALA A 198 23.80 29.75 55.28
N VAL A 199 22.53 29.96 55.64
CA VAL A 199 21.54 29.28 56.52
C VAL A 199 20.13 29.83 56.18
N ALA A 200 19.06 29.32 56.82
CA ALA A 200 17.67 29.81 56.84
C ALA A 200 16.76 29.39 55.64
N THR A 201 15.41 29.31 55.77
CA THR A 201 14.45 28.81 56.81
C THR A 201 13.04 29.30 56.42
N ALA A 202 12.00 28.54 56.79
CA ALA A 202 10.54 28.78 56.67
C ALA A 202 9.83 28.19 55.43
N LYS A 203 8.55 27.76 55.45
CA LYS A 203 7.70 26.96 56.40
C LYS A 203 6.21 27.36 56.23
N ALA A 204 5.36 26.39 55.85
CA ALA A 204 3.88 26.43 55.85
C ALA A 204 3.23 27.51 54.95
N ALA A 205 1.93 27.50 54.61
CA ALA A 205 0.80 26.58 54.87
C ALA A 205 0.00 26.39 53.55
N GLY A 206 -1.05 25.57 53.39
CA GLY A 206 -1.77 24.70 54.32
C GLY A 206 -3.21 25.17 54.58
N SER A 207 -4.19 24.63 53.86
CA SER A 207 -5.64 24.78 54.14
C SER A 207 -6.50 23.74 53.41
N ASP A 208 -7.34 23.02 54.15
CA ASP A 208 -8.48 22.24 53.67
C ASP A 208 -9.64 23.17 53.22
N LEU A 209 -10.85 22.76 52.79
CA LEU A 209 -11.66 21.52 52.84
C LEU A 209 -12.50 21.50 51.51
N GLU A 210 -13.54 20.73 51.18
CA GLU A 210 -14.48 19.83 51.87
C GLU A 210 -15.11 18.85 50.84
N ARG A 211 -16.36 18.38 51.01
CA ARG A 211 -17.14 17.55 50.07
C ARG A 211 -18.59 17.41 50.56
N PRO A 212 -19.56 17.46 49.64
CA PRO A 212 -20.56 16.38 49.58
C PRO A 212 -20.86 15.93 48.13
N SER A 213 -21.40 14.76 47.80
CA SER A 213 -21.56 13.42 48.41
C SER A 213 -22.61 12.69 47.56
N GLY A 214 -22.40 11.41 47.22
CA GLY A 214 -23.37 10.54 46.53
C GLY A 214 -23.05 10.32 45.05
N SER A 215 -23.31 9.17 44.45
CA SER A 215 -23.70 7.83 44.92
C SER A 215 -23.74 6.96 43.66
N GLY A 216 -23.16 5.76 43.64
CA GLY A 216 -23.19 4.90 42.45
C GLY A 216 -22.18 3.75 42.50
N ALA A 217 -22.66 2.52 42.25
CA ALA A 217 -21.86 1.30 42.14
C ALA A 217 -21.16 1.20 40.76
N GLY A 218 -20.15 0.36 40.53
CA GLY A 218 -19.46 -0.50 41.51
C GLY A 218 -18.60 -1.61 40.87
N GLN A 219 -17.30 -1.31 40.70
CA GLN A 219 -16.14 -2.22 40.50
C GLN A 219 -16.14 -3.30 39.40
N GLU A 220 -15.09 -3.25 38.59
CA GLU A 220 -14.55 -4.36 37.82
C GLU A 220 -13.90 -5.41 38.76
N LYS A 221 -13.97 -6.71 38.40
CA LYS A 221 -12.86 -7.71 38.39
C LYS A 221 -13.20 -8.74 37.29
N SER A 222 -12.37 -9.08 36.31
CA SER A 222 -10.95 -9.50 36.28
C SER A 222 -10.72 -10.99 36.61
N ALA A 223 -10.08 -11.67 35.64
CA ALA A 223 -9.41 -12.98 35.69
C ALA A 223 -10.18 -14.27 36.08
N ALA A 224 -10.37 -15.14 35.08
CA ALA A 224 -9.90 -16.54 35.15
C ALA A 224 -9.83 -17.18 33.74
N ARG A 225 -8.65 -17.69 33.33
CA ARG A 225 -8.49 -18.50 32.10
C ARG A 225 -8.52 -19.97 32.48
N VAL A 226 -9.60 -20.68 32.10
CA VAL A 226 -9.69 -22.15 32.17
C VAL A 226 -9.85 -22.69 30.76
N GLN A 227 -9.06 -23.68 30.37
CA GLN A 227 -9.26 -24.38 29.10
C GLN A 227 -10.37 -25.42 29.26
N ALA A 228 -11.44 -25.27 28.47
CA ALA A 228 -12.44 -26.30 28.27
C ALA A 228 -12.55 -26.58 26.76
N THR A 229 -12.17 -27.78 26.34
CA THR A 229 -12.36 -28.25 24.97
C THR A 229 -13.80 -28.73 24.80
N SER A 230 -14.60 -28.02 24.02
CA SER A 230 -15.95 -28.45 23.62
C SER A 230 -16.11 -28.41 22.11
N LEU A 231 -16.49 -29.54 21.51
CA LEU A 231 -16.83 -29.65 20.10
C LEU A 231 -18.19 -28.97 19.85
N ALA A 232 -18.16 -27.79 19.26
CA ALA A 232 -19.31 -27.16 18.60
C ALA A 232 -18.80 -26.63 17.26
N GLY A 233 -19.51 -26.92 16.17
CA GLY A 233 -19.12 -26.45 14.85
C GLY A 233 -19.52 -25.00 14.63
N ASP A 234 -18.55 -24.14 14.31
CA ASP A 234 -18.84 -22.78 13.84
C ASP A 234 -19.63 -22.85 12.54
N VAL A 235 -20.89 -22.39 12.57
CA VAL A 235 -21.68 -22.17 11.36
C VAL A 235 -21.22 -20.86 10.75
N GLU A 236 -20.24 -20.95 9.85
CA GLU A 236 -19.69 -19.81 9.12
C GLU A 236 -20.82 -19.05 8.40
N ALA A 237 -20.83 -17.72 8.57
CA ALA A 237 -21.92 -16.88 8.06
C ALA A 237 -21.99 -16.94 6.51
N PRO A 238 -23.19 -16.98 5.91
CA PRO A 238 -23.33 -17.13 4.47
C PRO A 238 -22.65 -15.96 3.72
N PRO A 239 -21.90 -16.23 2.64
CA PRO A 239 -21.12 -15.20 1.96
C PRO A 239 -22.01 -14.16 1.30
N THR A 240 -21.61 -12.89 1.41
CA THR A 240 -22.34 -11.77 0.81
C THR A 240 -22.25 -11.78 -0.72
N ALA A 241 -23.22 -11.16 -1.39
CA ALA A 241 -23.24 -11.05 -2.85
C ALA A 241 -21.95 -10.44 -3.42
N GLU A 242 -21.39 -9.42 -2.75
CA GLU A 242 -20.12 -8.78 -3.14
C GLU A 242 -18.93 -9.75 -3.08
N VAL A 243 -18.84 -10.59 -2.04
CA VAL A 243 -17.79 -11.60 -1.90
C VAL A 243 -17.92 -12.68 -2.98
N LEU A 244 -19.16 -13.12 -3.26
CA LEU A 244 -19.45 -14.07 -4.33
C LEU A 244 -19.10 -13.49 -5.70
N GLU A 245 -19.51 -12.26 -6.01
CA GLU A 245 -19.11 -11.56 -7.24
C GLU A 245 -17.59 -11.45 -7.39
N LYS A 246 -16.88 -11.04 -6.34
CA LYS A 246 -15.42 -10.90 -6.35
C LYS A 246 -14.73 -12.24 -6.62
N ARG A 247 -15.28 -13.34 -6.09
CA ARG A 247 -14.81 -14.70 -6.41
C ARG A 247 -15.15 -15.10 -7.85
N ILE A 248 -16.37 -14.88 -8.32
CA ILE A 248 -16.80 -15.14 -9.72
C ILE A 248 -15.89 -14.41 -10.72
N ARG A 249 -15.61 -13.12 -10.50
CA ARG A 249 -14.64 -12.33 -11.29
C ARG A 249 -13.27 -13.01 -11.30
N ALA A 250 -12.75 -13.43 -10.14
CA ALA A 250 -11.46 -14.10 -10.04
C ALA A 250 -11.41 -15.45 -10.78
N VAL A 251 -12.46 -16.28 -10.70
CA VAL A 251 -12.53 -17.57 -11.40
C VAL A 251 -12.65 -17.39 -12.90
N ARG A 252 -13.54 -16.51 -13.39
CA ARG A 252 -13.63 -16.13 -14.81
C ARG A 252 -12.29 -15.60 -15.35
N LYS A 253 -11.51 -14.90 -14.52
CA LYS A 253 -10.16 -14.39 -14.85
C LYS A 253 -9.10 -15.49 -14.93
N LYS A 254 -9.25 -16.62 -14.22
CA LYS A 254 -8.44 -17.84 -14.44
C LYS A 254 -8.83 -18.49 -15.77
N LEU A 255 -10.12 -18.71 -16.00
CA LEU A 255 -10.64 -19.39 -17.20
C LEU A 255 -10.27 -18.64 -18.50
N ARG A 256 -10.33 -17.30 -18.51
CA ARG A 256 -9.85 -16.49 -19.64
C ARG A 256 -8.37 -16.76 -19.95
N GLN A 257 -7.50 -16.77 -18.93
CA GLN A 257 -6.08 -17.10 -19.11
C GLN A 257 -5.87 -18.51 -19.68
N VAL A 258 -6.76 -19.47 -19.38
CA VAL A 258 -6.66 -20.81 -19.99
C VAL A 258 -7.15 -20.80 -21.44
N ALA A 259 -8.22 -20.09 -21.77
CA ALA A 259 -8.65 -19.91 -23.16
C ALA A 259 -7.55 -19.25 -24.02
N ASP A 260 -6.88 -18.21 -23.48
CA ASP A 260 -5.73 -17.56 -24.13
C ASP A 260 -4.58 -18.56 -24.37
N LEU A 261 -4.27 -19.42 -23.38
CA LEU A 261 -3.26 -20.49 -23.51
C LEU A 261 -3.68 -21.57 -24.52
N GLN A 262 -4.95 -21.95 -24.57
CA GLN A 262 -5.48 -22.93 -25.53
C GLN A 262 -5.42 -22.39 -26.96
N ALA A 263 -5.74 -21.12 -27.18
CA ALA A 263 -5.60 -20.44 -28.48
C ALA A 263 -4.12 -20.35 -28.92
N ALA A 264 -3.21 -20.05 -27.98
CA ALA A 264 -1.77 -20.06 -28.25
C ALA A 264 -1.23 -21.46 -28.59
N VAL A 265 -1.73 -22.52 -27.92
CA VAL A 265 -1.41 -23.92 -28.23
C VAL A 265 -1.93 -24.34 -29.60
N GLY A 266 -3.17 -23.98 -29.94
CA GLY A 266 -3.81 -24.34 -31.21
C GLY A 266 -3.21 -23.64 -32.43
N SER A 267 -2.48 -22.55 -32.24
CA SER A 267 -1.78 -21.80 -33.29
C SER A 267 -0.27 -22.08 -33.36
N ALA A 268 0.30 -22.79 -32.38
CA ALA A 268 1.72 -23.12 -32.33
C ALA A 268 2.05 -24.46 -32.99
N ALA A 269 3.03 -24.48 -33.91
CA ALA A 269 3.48 -25.70 -34.59
C ALA A 269 4.08 -26.76 -33.64
N ALA A 270 4.46 -26.39 -32.41
CA ALA A 270 4.92 -27.30 -31.36
C ALA A 270 3.78 -27.81 -30.43
N GLY A 271 2.56 -27.31 -30.61
CA GLY A 271 1.41 -27.63 -29.75
C GLY A 271 1.71 -27.47 -28.25
N GLN A 272 1.30 -28.45 -27.45
CA GLN A 272 1.49 -28.44 -26.00
C GLN A 272 2.96 -28.64 -25.55
N ALA A 273 3.88 -29.06 -26.45
CA ALA A 273 5.27 -29.34 -26.08
C ALA A 273 6.05 -28.08 -25.69
N GLY A 274 5.60 -26.89 -26.12
CA GLY A 274 6.19 -25.60 -25.74
C GLY A 274 5.78 -25.07 -24.35
N LEU A 275 4.93 -25.79 -23.60
CA LEU A 275 4.33 -25.29 -22.36
C LEU A 275 5.18 -25.56 -21.10
N THR A 276 5.32 -24.53 -20.27
CA THR A 276 5.88 -24.67 -18.92
C THR A 276 5.01 -25.59 -18.05
N ALA A 277 5.59 -26.11 -16.96
CA ALA A 277 4.85 -26.95 -16.01
C ALA A 277 3.63 -26.22 -15.42
N GLU A 278 3.75 -24.92 -15.11
CA GLU A 278 2.68 -24.09 -14.59
C GLU A 278 1.53 -23.89 -15.60
N GLN A 279 1.84 -23.72 -16.89
CA GLN A 279 0.82 -23.63 -17.94
C GLN A 279 0.08 -24.97 -18.12
N ARG A 280 0.76 -26.10 -17.94
CA ARG A 280 0.14 -27.43 -17.99
C ARG A 280 -0.75 -27.72 -16.77
N ASP A 281 -0.34 -27.32 -15.57
CA ASP A 281 -1.20 -27.38 -14.37
C ASP A 281 -2.50 -26.59 -14.57
N LYS A 282 -2.39 -25.35 -15.08
CA LYS A 282 -3.54 -24.48 -15.41
C LYS A 282 -4.50 -25.12 -16.43
N LEU A 283 -3.99 -25.89 -17.40
CA LEU A 283 -4.83 -26.63 -18.35
C LEU A 283 -5.53 -27.84 -17.71
N THR A 284 -4.91 -28.52 -16.75
CA THR A 284 -5.56 -29.65 -16.05
C THR A 284 -6.68 -29.21 -15.08
N ARG A 285 -6.71 -27.93 -14.70
CA ARG A 285 -7.64 -27.38 -13.69
C ARG A 285 -8.85 -26.63 -14.27
N VAL A 286 -9.08 -26.72 -15.58
CA VAL A 286 -10.24 -26.08 -16.25
C VAL A 286 -11.56 -26.54 -15.64
N ALA A 287 -11.81 -27.85 -15.57
CA ALA A 287 -13.05 -28.41 -15.05
C ALA A 287 -13.28 -28.08 -13.56
N GLU A 288 -12.20 -27.94 -12.76
CA GLU A 288 -12.27 -27.46 -11.37
C GLU A 288 -12.84 -26.03 -11.34
N TRP A 289 -12.35 -25.14 -12.20
CA TRP A 289 -12.74 -23.73 -12.22
C TRP A 289 -14.09 -23.49 -12.93
N GLU A 290 -14.48 -24.34 -13.88
CA GLU A 290 -15.83 -24.34 -14.45
C GLU A 290 -16.87 -24.78 -13.42
N ALA A 291 -16.57 -25.83 -12.63
CA ALA A 291 -17.42 -26.24 -11.51
C ALA A 291 -17.44 -25.21 -10.37
N GLU A 292 -16.29 -24.61 -10.03
CA GLU A 292 -16.19 -23.50 -9.06
C GLU A 292 -17.07 -22.32 -9.51
N LEU A 293 -17.02 -21.96 -10.80
CA LEU A 293 -17.81 -20.87 -11.35
C LEU A 293 -19.31 -21.15 -11.28
N ALA A 294 -19.76 -22.32 -11.74
CA ALA A 294 -21.17 -22.69 -11.74
C ALA A 294 -21.76 -22.73 -10.31
N ALA A 295 -21.02 -23.25 -9.34
CA ALA A 295 -21.43 -23.27 -7.94
C ALA A 295 -21.56 -21.86 -7.35
N LEU A 296 -20.60 -20.97 -7.63
CA LEU A 296 -20.64 -19.58 -7.17
C LEU A 296 -21.77 -18.78 -7.83
N GLU A 297 -22.05 -19.00 -9.12
CA GLU A 297 -23.15 -18.35 -9.83
C GLU A 297 -24.52 -18.81 -9.28
N GLN A 298 -24.66 -20.10 -8.94
CA GLN A 298 -25.86 -20.61 -8.25
C GLN A 298 -26.01 -20.03 -6.84
N GLN A 299 -24.92 -19.88 -6.08
CA GLN A 299 -24.92 -19.22 -4.76
C GLN A 299 -25.32 -17.74 -4.88
N LEU A 300 -24.76 -17.00 -5.85
CA LEU A 300 -25.10 -15.59 -6.07
C LEU A 300 -26.57 -15.43 -6.50
N ALA A 301 -27.08 -16.30 -7.35
CA ALA A 301 -28.50 -16.34 -7.71
C ALA A 301 -29.42 -16.64 -6.51
N THR A 302 -28.96 -17.45 -5.56
CA THR A 302 -29.69 -17.74 -4.31
C THR A 302 -29.71 -16.51 -3.39
N VAL A 303 -28.54 -15.91 -3.12
CA VAL A 303 -28.41 -14.74 -2.25
C VAL A 303 -29.16 -13.51 -2.81
N THR A 304 -29.12 -13.30 -4.12
CA THR A 304 -29.86 -12.20 -4.78
C THR A 304 -31.34 -12.51 -5.03
N GLY A 305 -31.72 -13.79 -5.06
CA GLY A 305 -33.11 -14.25 -5.17
C GLY A 305 -33.89 -14.15 -3.86
N MET A 306 -33.23 -14.38 -2.71
CA MET A 306 -33.82 -14.26 -1.38
C MET A 306 -34.05 -12.80 -0.91
N GLY A 307 -33.68 -11.81 -1.73
CA GLY A 307 -33.81 -10.38 -1.46
C GLY A 307 -34.95 -9.68 -2.21
N ARG A 308 -36.05 -10.39 -2.53
CA ARG A 308 -37.24 -9.87 -3.23
C ARG A 308 -38.53 -10.31 -2.54
#